data_AF-A0A935B4G3-F1
#
_entry.id   AF-A0A935B4G3-F1
#
_cell.length_a   1.000
_cell.length_b   1.000
_cell.length_c   1.000
_cell.angle_alpha   90.00
_cell.angle_beta   90.00
_cell.angle_gamma   90.00
#
_symmetry.space_group_name_H-M   'P 1'
#
loop_
_entity.id
_entity.type
_entity.pdbx_description
1 polymer ?
#
loop_
_entity_poly.entity_id
_entity_poly.type
_entity_poly.pdbx_seq_one_letter_code
_entity_poly.pdbx_strand_id
1 'polypeptide(L)'
;MIAQRFRPVGWVIGIAAAACILYMISLQVATQRGRLEEIDRKIAMTKRDIRQLQTELGTRASLRQLERWNSNVLSLSAPKANQYLRDEAALATFDRSGVGDAPSAPPPVMMAVMTQQESESPQAPSLIARLTTPAAAPKPLTATDKAVQRAIAPRQTAQSATPRYQKVALLDQALLDRSTVSALSRSAMSEAKEVDRPRP
;
A
#
# COMPACT_ATOMS: atom_id res chain seq x y z
N MET A 1 -15.60 77.76 -10.85
CA MET A 1 -15.77 77.08 -9.53
C MET A 1 -16.13 75.58 -9.62
N ILE A 2 -16.22 74.96 -10.81
CA ILE A 2 -16.54 73.52 -10.95
C ILE A 2 -15.33 72.59 -10.65
N ALA A 3 -14.10 73.00 -11.00
CA ALA A 3 -12.92 72.14 -10.91
C ALA A 3 -12.51 71.72 -9.47
N GLN A 4 -12.85 72.51 -8.45
CA GLN A 4 -12.50 72.19 -7.06
C GLN A 4 -13.36 71.08 -6.45
N ARG A 5 -14.54 70.81 -7.01
CA ARG A 5 -15.48 69.79 -6.50
C ARG A 5 -15.11 68.35 -6.90
N PHE A 6 -14.24 68.16 -7.90
CA PHE A 6 -13.80 66.82 -8.33
C PHE A 6 -12.57 66.30 -7.59
N ARG A 7 -11.85 67.15 -6.85
CA ARG A 7 -10.72 66.74 -5.99
C ARG A 7 -11.07 65.63 -4.99
N PRO A 8 -12.21 65.66 -4.26
CA PRO A 8 -12.59 64.55 -3.38
C PRO A 8 -12.91 63.27 -4.15
N VAL A 9 -13.47 63.36 -5.36
CA VAL A 9 -13.79 62.18 -6.20
C VAL A 9 -12.51 61.45 -6.60
N GLY A 10 -11.46 62.18 -6.99
CA GLY A 10 -10.15 61.58 -7.29
C GLY A 10 -9.54 60.85 -6.08
N TRP A 11 -9.71 61.39 -4.87
CA TRP A 11 -9.26 60.75 -3.64
C TRP A 11 -9.99 59.44 -3.35
N VAL A 12 -11.32 59.42 -3.54
CA VAL A 12 -12.13 58.21 -3.37
C VAL A 12 -11.76 57.15 -4.40
N ILE A 13 -11.57 57.52 -5.66
CA ILE A 13 -11.11 56.61 -6.71
C ILE A 13 -9.73 56.04 -6.37
N GLY A 14 -8.82 56.87 -5.83
CA GLY A 14 -7.51 56.42 -5.36
C GLY A 14 -7.58 55.36 -4.27
N ILE A 15 -8.42 55.59 -3.25
CA ILE A 15 -8.65 54.61 -2.17
C ILE A 15 -9.30 53.33 -2.74
N ALA A 16 -10.30 53.45 -3.60
CA ALA A 16 -10.98 52.32 -4.20
C ALA A 16 -10.02 51.47 -5.05
N ALA A 17 -9.14 52.11 -5.83
CA ALA A 17 -8.11 51.44 -6.61
C ALA A 17 -7.10 50.70 -5.70
N ALA A 18 -6.64 51.35 -4.63
CA ALA A 18 -5.74 50.73 -3.66
C ALA A 18 -6.38 49.51 -2.98
N ALA A 19 -7.66 49.62 -2.59
CA ALA A 19 -8.42 48.50 -2.01
C ALA A 19 -8.57 47.34 -3.02
N CYS A 20 -8.80 47.64 -4.29
CA CYS A 20 -8.92 46.62 -5.34
C CYS A 20 -7.58 45.89 -5.58
N ILE A 21 -6.45 46.62 -5.58
CA ILE A 21 -5.11 46.03 -5.68
C ILE A 21 -4.82 45.14 -4.45
N LEU A 22 -5.15 45.63 -3.25
CA LEU A 22 -5.00 44.86 -2.01
C LEU A 22 -5.87 43.59 -2.00
N TYR A 23 -7.05 43.66 -2.61
CA TYR A 23 -7.92 42.50 -2.77
C TYR A 23 -7.33 41.49 -3.77
N MET A 24 -6.81 41.96 -4.92
CA MET A 24 -6.18 41.10 -5.91
C MET A 24 -4.98 40.35 -5.33
N ILE A 25 -4.12 41.00 -4.54
CA ILE A 25 -2.99 40.32 -3.89
C ILE A 25 -3.46 39.31 -2.82
N SER A 26 -4.55 39.59 -2.10
CA SER A 26 -5.14 38.65 -1.15
C SER A 26 -5.68 37.39 -1.84
N LEU A 27 -6.31 37.55 -3.00
CA LEU A 27 -6.79 36.45 -3.83
C LEU A 27 -5.65 35.57 -4.34
N GLN A 28 -4.50 36.16 -4.68
CA GLN A 28 -3.32 35.40 -5.07
C GLN A 28 -2.85 34.47 -3.96
N VAL A 29 -2.86 34.89 -2.68
CA VAL A 29 -2.48 34.02 -1.55
C VAL A 29 -3.38 32.77 -1.48
N ALA A 30 -4.67 32.89 -1.74
CA ALA A 30 -5.57 31.74 -1.78
C ALA A 30 -5.19 30.78 -2.93
N THR A 31 -4.87 31.30 -4.11
CA THR A 31 -4.42 30.46 -5.23
C THR A 31 -3.07 29.79 -4.96
N GLN A 32 -2.14 30.48 -4.27
CA GLN A 32 -0.84 29.94 -3.89
C GLN A 32 -0.96 28.82 -2.86
N ARG A 33 -1.88 28.94 -1.88
CA ARG A 33 -2.18 27.85 -0.93
C ARG A 33 -2.66 26.59 -1.67
N GLY A 34 -3.52 26.74 -2.67
CA GLY A 34 -3.95 25.62 -3.51
C GLY A 34 -2.80 24.94 -4.26
N ARG A 35 -1.85 25.72 -4.80
CA ARG A 35 -0.64 25.19 -5.46
C ARG A 35 0.28 24.45 -4.49
N LEU A 36 0.43 24.96 -3.26
CA LEU A 36 1.21 24.28 -2.22
C LEU A 36 0.59 22.94 -1.84
N GLU A 37 -0.73 22.88 -1.64
CA GLU A 37 -1.42 21.62 -1.36
C GLU A 37 -1.26 20.58 -2.48
N GLU A 38 -1.24 21.02 -3.74
CA GLU A 38 -0.98 20.13 -4.88
C GLU A 38 0.45 19.56 -4.85
N ILE A 39 1.44 20.41 -4.55
CA ILE A 39 2.84 20.00 -4.42
C ILE A 39 3.00 19.02 -3.24
N ASP A 40 2.39 19.30 -2.10
CA ASP A 40 2.43 18.41 -0.93
C ASP A 40 1.82 17.04 -1.23
N ARG A 41 0.73 17.00 -2.00
CA ARG A 41 0.14 15.74 -2.49
C ARG A 41 1.11 15.00 -3.42
N LYS A 42 1.77 15.70 -4.34
CA LYS A 42 2.79 15.12 -5.23
C LYS A 42 3.95 14.53 -4.43
N ILE A 43 4.50 15.29 -3.47
CA ILE A 43 5.55 14.82 -2.57
C ILE A 43 5.11 13.57 -1.82
N ALA A 44 3.89 13.55 -1.28
CA ALA A 44 3.37 12.39 -0.57
C ALA A 44 3.19 11.17 -1.50
N MET A 45 2.82 11.35 -2.76
CA MET A 45 2.78 10.25 -3.75
C MET A 45 4.19 9.73 -4.03
N THR A 46 5.13 10.60 -4.40
CA THR A 46 6.52 10.22 -4.71
C THR A 46 7.19 9.51 -3.53
N LYS A 47 6.95 9.93 -2.28
CA LYS A 47 7.47 9.24 -1.10
C LYS A 47 6.96 7.80 -0.97
N ARG A 48 5.71 7.54 -1.35
CA ARG A 48 5.16 6.18 -1.35
C ARG A 48 5.80 5.34 -2.45
N ASP A 49 6.00 5.90 -3.63
CA ASP A 49 6.65 5.22 -4.75
C ASP A 49 8.09 4.86 -4.40
N ILE A 50 8.85 5.79 -3.79
CA ILE A 50 10.21 5.52 -3.30
C ILE A 50 10.19 4.36 -2.30
N ARG A 51 9.25 4.35 -1.36
CA ARG A 51 9.16 3.27 -0.37
C ARG A 51 8.84 1.92 -1.01
N GLN A 52 7.98 1.90 -2.03
CA GLN A 52 7.69 0.70 -2.81
C GLN A 52 8.95 0.21 -3.54
N LEU A 53 9.62 1.11 -4.27
CA LEU A 53 10.85 0.80 -5.00
C LEU A 53 11.96 0.30 -4.06
N GLN A 54 12.11 0.90 -2.89
CA GLN A 54 13.06 0.43 -1.87
C GLN A 54 12.71 -0.96 -1.35
N THR A 55 11.43 -1.29 -1.24
CA THR A 55 11.00 -2.62 -0.80
C THR A 55 11.30 -3.66 -1.90
N GLU A 56 10.98 -3.34 -3.16
CA GLU A 56 11.27 -4.22 -4.30
C GLU A 56 12.78 -4.40 -4.55
N LEU A 57 13.57 -3.33 -4.40
CA LEU A 57 15.03 -3.41 -4.50
C LEU A 57 15.64 -4.12 -3.30
N GLY A 58 15.10 -3.90 -2.09
CA GLY A 58 15.54 -4.59 -0.88
C GLY A 58 15.40 -6.10 -1.01
N THR A 59 14.27 -6.59 -1.52
CA THR A 59 14.08 -8.03 -1.74
C THR A 59 15.01 -8.57 -2.86
N ARG A 60 15.15 -7.84 -3.98
CA ARG A 60 16.01 -8.27 -5.10
C ARG A 60 17.50 -8.23 -4.77
N ALA A 61 17.95 -7.23 -4.01
CA ALA A 61 19.34 -7.10 -3.59
C ALA A 61 19.69 -8.09 -2.48
N SER A 62 18.77 -8.35 -1.55
CA SER A 62 18.97 -9.31 -0.46
C SER A 62 19.28 -10.72 -0.97
N LEU A 63 18.60 -11.19 -2.04
CA LEU A 63 18.92 -12.49 -2.65
C LEU A 63 20.34 -12.55 -3.22
N ARG A 64 20.78 -11.50 -3.91
CA ARG A 64 22.16 -11.43 -4.46
C ARG A 64 23.20 -11.35 -3.34
N GLN A 65 22.88 -10.68 -2.24
CA GLN A 65 23.74 -10.58 -1.07
C GLN A 65 23.82 -11.93 -0.33
N LEU A 66 22.69 -12.62 -0.15
CA LEU A 66 22.64 -13.97 0.40
C LEU A 66 23.48 -14.92 -0.45
N GLU A 67 23.36 -14.90 -1.77
CA GLU A 67 24.17 -15.74 -2.67
C GLU A 67 25.67 -15.45 -2.52
N ARG A 68 26.04 -14.17 -2.46
CA ARG A 68 27.44 -13.76 -2.25
C ARG A 68 27.97 -14.18 -0.88
N TRP A 69 27.17 -14.05 0.18
CA TRP A 69 27.54 -14.51 1.52
C TRP A 69 27.68 -16.02 1.56
N ASN A 70 26.74 -16.70 0.89
CA ASN A 70 26.73 -18.14 0.78
C ASN A 70 27.96 -18.67 0.05
N SER A 71 28.38 -18.03 -1.05
CA SER A 71 29.58 -18.41 -1.79
C SER A 71 30.89 -18.04 -1.08
N ASN A 72 30.96 -16.86 -0.44
CA ASN A 72 32.23 -16.31 0.04
C ASN A 72 32.57 -16.68 1.49
N VAL A 73 31.57 -16.94 2.33
CA VAL A 73 31.77 -17.14 3.77
C VAL A 73 31.20 -18.49 4.21
N LEU A 74 29.95 -18.80 3.85
CA LEU A 74 29.29 -20.00 4.37
C LEU A 74 29.59 -21.27 3.55
N SER A 75 30.05 -21.13 2.31
CA SER A 75 30.27 -22.23 1.35
C SER A 75 29.07 -23.18 1.20
N LEU A 76 27.83 -22.75 1.46
CA LEU A 76 26.67 -23.62 1.32
C LEU A 76 26.19 -23.61 -0.12
N SER A 77 25.65 -24.74 -0.56
CA SER A 77 24.99 -24.87 -1.86
C SER A 77 23.53 -25.25 -1.62
N ALA A 78 22.64 -24.86 -2.54
CA ALA A 78 21.26 -25.32 -2.48
C ALA A 78 21.23 -26.86 -2.45
N PRO A 79 20.39 -27.49 -1.60
CA PRO A 79 20.38 -28.94 -1.49
C PRO A 79 20.03 -29.58 -2.83
N LYS A 80 20.78 -30.61 -3.22
CA LYS A 80 20.56 -31.32 -4.48
C LYS A 80 19.30 -32.18 -4.36
N ALA A 81 18.60 -32.42 -5.46
CA ALA A 81 17.40 -33.27 -5.50
C ALA A 81 17.61 -34.66 -4.84
N ASN A 82 18.83 -35.19 -4.92
CA ASN A 82 19.22 -36.49 -4.38
C ASN A 82 19.40 -36.48 -2.84
N GLN A 83 19.40 -35.31 -2.20
CA GLN A 83 19.46 -35.15 -0.74
C GLN A 83 18.07 -35.09 -0.10
N TYR A 84 17.01 -35.02 -0.92
CA TYR A 84 15.64 -35.07 -0.45
C TYR A 84 15.12 -36.51 -0.50
N LEU A 85 14.45 -36.93 0.56
CA LEU A 85 13.64 -38.14 0.56
C LEU A 85 12.42 -37.88 -0.32
N ARG A 86 12.10 -38.84 -1.18
CA ARG A 86 11.13 -38.67 -2.25
C ARG A 86 9.69 -38.91 -1.82
N ASP A 87 9.49 -39.57 -0.67
CA ASP A 87 8.19 -40.04 -0.20
C ASP A 87 8.08 -40.04 1.33
N GLU A 88 6.86 -39.86 1.85
CA GLU A 88 6.55 -39.84 3.29
C GLU A 88 6.83 -41.21 3.95
N ALA A 89 6.56 -42.31 3.23
CA ALA A 89 6.87 -43.65 3.69
C ALA A 89 8.39 -43.86 3.84
N ALA A 90 9.19 -43.28 2.94
CA ALA A 90 10.65 -43.33 3.01
C ALA A 90 11.18 -42.54 4.21
N LEU A 91 10.48 -41.47 4.62
CA LEU A 91 10.78 -40.72 5.83
C LEU A 91 10.42 -41.48 7.11
N ALA A 92 9.31 -42.23 7.13
CA ALA A 92 8.91 -43.05 8.28
C ALA A 92 9.90 -44.17 8.60
N THR A 93 10.55 -44.71 7.56
CA THR A 93 11.62 -45.71 7.71
C THR A 93 13.02 -45.10 7.80
N PHE A 94 13.14 -43.77 7.72
CA PHE A 94 14.43 -43.09 7.71
C PHE A 94 15.06 -43.08 9.10
N ASP A 95 16.07 -43.91 9.28
CA ASP A 95 16.88 -43.91 10.50
C ASP A 95 17.94 -42.80 10.44
N ARG A 96 17.83 -41.82 11.35
CA ARG A 96 18.72 -40.65 11.43
C ARG A 96 20.12 -41.00 11.96
N SER A 97 20.29 -42.18 12.55
CA SER A 97 21.52 -42.62 13.20
C SER A 97 22.76 -42.62 12.28
N GLY A 98 22.59 -42.83 10.97
CA GLY A 98 23.67 -42.91 9.99
C GLY A 98 24.01 -41.62 9.21
N VAL A 99 23.25 -40.53 9.41
CA VAL A 99 23.40 -39.31 8.59
C VAL A 99 24.71 -38.56 8.87
N GLY A 100 25.32 -38.77 10.04
CA GLY A 100 26.59 -38.13 10.44
C GLY A 100 27.85 -38.90 10.05
N ASP A 101 27.74 -40.15 9.58
CA ASP A 101 28.88 -41.08 9.46
C ASP A 101 29.43 -41.20 8.02
N ALA A 102 28.87 -40.43 7.09
CA ALA A 102 29.42 -40.35 5.74
C ALA A 102 30.75 -39.59 5.76
N PRO A 103 31.79 -40.06 5.04
CA PRO A 103 33.16 -39.52 5.11
C PRO A 103 33.32 -38.07 4.62
N SER A 104 32.25 -37.44 4.13
CA SER A 104 32.20 -36.03 3.72
C SER A 104 31.02 -35.26 4.35
N ALA A 105 30.36 -35.82 5.36
CA ALA A 105 29.25 -35.15 6.04
C ALA A 105 29.80 -34.02 6.94
N PRO A 106 29.34 -32.77 6.76
CA PRO A 106 29.65 -31.71 7.72
C PRO A 106 29.11 -32.09 9.10
N PRO A 107 29.77 -31.67 10.20
CA PRO A 107 29.26 -31.92 11.54
C PRO A 107 27.82 -31.40 11.67
N PRO A 108 26.91 -32.15 12.34
CA PRO A 108 25.51 -31.79 12.42
C PRO A 108 25.34 -30.40 13.03
N VAL A 109 24.80 -29.47 12.25
CA VAL A 109 24.52 -28.11 12.72
C VAL A 109 23.37 -28.18 13.71
N MET A 110 23.68 -28.01 14.99
CA MET A 110 22.68 -27.89 16.04
C MET A 110 21.92 -26.58 15.83
N MET A 111 20.74 -26.67 15.22
CA MET A 111 19.82 -25.54 15.17
C MET A 111 19.39 -25.24 16.61
N ALA A 112 19.77 -24.08 17.12
CA ALA A 112 19.21 -23.58 18.37
C ALA A 112 17.72 -23.34 18.16
N VAL A 113 16.90 -24.32 18.52
CA VAL A 113 15.47 -24.10 18.68
C VAL A 113 15.35 -23.19 19.88
N MET A 114 14.99 -21.92 19.66
CA MET A 114 14.45 -21.08 20.71
C MET A 114 13.16 -21.76 21.15
N THR A 115 13.24 -22.65 22.15
CA THR A 115 12.05 -23.03 22.89
C THR A 115 11.53 -21.72 23.46
N GLN A 116 10.35 -21.31 23.02
CA GLN A 116 9.66 -20.21 23.64
C GLN A 116 9.36 -20.72 25.05
N GLN A 117 10.25 -20.39 25.99
CA GLN A 117 10.10 -20.78 27.38
C GLN A 117 8.74 -20.28 27.80
N GLU A 118 7.82 -21.22 28.05
CA GLU A 118 6.52 -20.99 28.67
C GLU A 118 6.85 -20.26 29.96
N SER A 119 6.84 -18.94 29.88
CA SER A 119 7.01 -18.08 31.02
C SER A 119 5.76 -18.36 31.81
N GLU A 120 5.93 -18.93 33.00
CA GLU A 120 4.89 -19.15 33.99
C GLU A 120 4.28 -17.79 34.36
N SER A 121 3.42 -17.33 33.46
CA SER A 121 2.56 -16.17 33.56
C SER A 121 1.16 -16.75 33.73
N PRO A 122 0.33 -16.22 34.65
CA PRO A 122 -0.94 -16.84 35.00
C PRO A 122 -1.73 -17.16 33.74
N GLN A 123 -2.07 -18.44 33.56
CA GLN A 123 -2.75 -18.94 32.36
C GLN A 123 -3.96 -18.05 32.05
N ALA A 124 -3.81 -17.22 31.02
CA ALA A 124 -4.95 -16.57 30.40
C ALA A 124 -5.77 -17.70 29.75
N PRO A 125 -7.06 -17.86 30.09
CA PRO A 125 -7.85 -18.98 29.60
C PRO A 125 -7.87 -18.94 28.06
N SER A 126 -7.63 -20.11 27.47
CA SER A 126 -7.67 -20.30 26.03
C SER A 126 -8.98 -19.75 25.45
N LEU A 127 -8.91 -19.17 24.26
CA LEU A 127 -10.07 -18.57 23.57
C LEU A 127 -11.26 -19.55 23.42
N ILE A 128 -10.98 -20.86 23.47
CA ILE A 128 -11.96 -21.93 23.42
C ILE A 128 -12.77 -22.01 24.73
N ALA A 129 -12.13 -21.86 25.90
CA ALA A 129 -12.80 -21.85 27.21
C ALA A 129 -13.67 -20.59 27.43
N ARG A 130 -13.34 -19.50 26.74
CA ARG A 130 -14.08 -18.23 26.81
C ARG A 130 -15.40 -18.24 26.01
N LEU A 131 -15.58 -19.22 25.12
CA LEU A 131 -16.78 -19.37 24.29
C LEU A 131 -17.85 -20.28 24.94
N THR A 132 -17.50 -21.01 26.00
CA THR A 132 -18.37 -22.04 26.61
C THR A 132 -18.89 -21.69 28.01
N THR A 133 -18.68 -20.46 28.49
CA THR A 133 -19.18 -20.01 29.80
C THR A 133 -20.41 -19.09 29.66
N PRO A 134 -21.53 -19.35 30.36
CA PRO A 134 -22.70 -18.48 30.31
C PRO A 134 -22.37 -17.10 30.90
N ALA A 135 -22.66 -16.05 30.12
CA ALA A 135 -22.36 -14.67 30.48
C ALA A 135 -23.16 -14.20 31.71
N ALA A 136 -22.46 -13.89 32.80
CA ALA A 136 -23.03 -13.11 33.90
C ALA A 136 -23.20 -11.63 33.47
N ALA A 137 -24.30 -11.02 33.91
CA ALA A 137 -24.77 -9.71 33.48
C ALA A 137 -23.72 -8.57 33.65
N PRO A 138 -23.61 -7.63 32.69
CA PRO A 138 -22.59 -6.59 32.72
C PRO A 138 -22.91 -5.50 33.75
N LYS A 139 -21.95 -5.22 34.62
CA LYS A 139 -21.93 -4.03 35.49
C LYS A 139 -21.65 -2.78 34.63
N PRO A 140 -22.30 -1.62 34.89
CA PRO A 140 -22.13 -0.44 34.04
C PRO A 140 -20.70 0.12 34.11
N LEU A 141 -20.12 0.39 32.93
CA LEU A 141 -18.76 0.92 32.74
C LEU A 141 -18.71 2.42 33.06
N THR A 142 -17.65 2.84 33.76
CA THR A 142 -17.39 4.25 34.13
C THR A 142 -16.89 5.04 32.91
N ALA A 143 -17.00 6.37 32.93
CA ALA A 143 -16.67 7.25 31.81
C ALA A 143 -15.23 7.09 31.27
N THR A 144 -14.28 6.75 32.15
CA THR A 144 -12.88 6.49 31.78
C THR A 144 -12.72 5.23 30.93
N ASP A 145 -13.48 4.17 31.23
CA ASP A 145 -13.43 2.91 30.48
C ASP A 145 -13.99 3.09 29.06
N LYS A 146 -15.02 3.93 28.89
CA LYS A 146 -15.58 4.25 27.57
C LYS A 146 -14.59 5.02 26.68
N ALA A 147 -13.74 5.87 27.27
CA ALA A 147 -12.73 6.63 26.53
C ALA A 147 -11.59 5.73 26.03
N VAL A 148 -11.12 4.81 26.88
CA VAL A 148 -10.06 3.85 26.54
C VAL A 148 -10.55 2.83 25.49
N GLN A 149 -11.80 2.38 25.61
CA GLN A 149 -12.38 1.44 24.63
C GLN A 149 -12.61 2.09 23.25
N ARG A 150 -12.84 3.41 23.20
CA ARG A 150 -12.92 4.18 21.95
C ARG A 150 -11.55 4.46 21.31
N ALA A 151 -10.47 4.43 22.09
CA ALA A 151 -9.10 4.57 21.61
C ALA A 151 -8.50 3.24 21.11
N ILE A 152 -8.95 2.10 21.67
CA ILE A 152 -8.46 0.76 21.32
C ILE A 152 -9.32 0.06 20.26
N ALA A 153 -10.57 0.50 20.05
CA ALA A 153 -11.40 -0.02 18.98
C ALA A 153 -10.68 0.17 17.62
N PRO A 154 -10.59 -0.87 16.76
CA PRO A 154 -10.10 -0.68 15.40
C PRO A 154 -11.00 0.38 14.77
N ARG A 155 -10.40 1.50 14.38
CA ARG A 155 -11.08 2.60 13.71
C ARG A 155 -11.70 1.98 12.47
N GLN A 156 -13.00 1.69 12.53
CA GLN A 156 -13.78 1.30 11.37
C GLN A 156 -13.85 2.53 10.46
N THR A 157 -12.78 2.81 9.73
CA THR A 157 -12.87 3.49 8.45
C THR A 157 -13.37 2.47 7.42
N ALA A 158 -14.54 1.91 7.71
CA ALA A 158 -15.36 1.17 6.76
C ALA A 158 -16.47 2.12 6.32
N GLN A 159 -16.07 3.17 5.60
CA GLN A 159 -16.93 3.93 4.70
C GLN A 159 -16.02 4.82 3.85
N SER A 160 -16.05 4.56 2.54
CA SER A 160 -15.40 5.30 1.43
C SER A 160 -13.89 5.14 1.22
N ALA A 161 -13.37 3.91 1.30
CA ALA A 161 -12.22 3.53 0.49
C ALA A 161 -12.66 2.45 -0.51
N THR A 162 -13.37 2.86 -1.58
CA THR A 162 -13.41 2.05 -2.80
C THR A 162 -11.96 1.72 -3.18
N PRO A 163 -11.55 0.44 -3.17
CA PRO A 163 -10.18 0.08 -3.48
C PRO A 163 -9.89 0.55 -4.91
N ARG A 164 -8.68 1.07 -5.17
CA ARG A 164 -8.30 1.54 -6.52
C ARG A 164 -8.58 0.49 -7.61
N TYR A 165 -8.54 -0.80 -7.24
CA TYR A 165 -8.97 -1.92 -8.07
C TYR A 165 -10.41 -1.81 -8.59
N GLN A 166 -11.34 -1.29 -7.79
CA GLN A 166 -12.72 -1.07 -8.22
C GLN A 166 -12.83 0.10 -9.21
N LYS A 167 -11.99 1.14 -9.07
CA LYS A 167 -11.91 2.20 -10.08
C LYS A 167 -11.34 1.66 -11.39
N VAL A 168 -10.29 0.86 -11.34
CA VAL A 168 -9.69 0.23 -12.54
C VAL A 168 -10.68 -0.73 -13.22
N ALA A 169 -11.42 -1.54 -12.46
CA ALA A 169 -12.46 -2.42 -13.00
C ALA A 169 -13.62 -1.66 -13.67
N LEU A 170 -14.03 -0.52 -13.10
CA LEU A 170 -15.06 0.32 -13.71
C LEU A 170 -14.59 1.00 -15.00
N LEU A 171 -13.30 1.34 -15.12
CA LEU A 171 -12.73 1.86 -16.35
C LEU A 171 -12.64 0.77 -17.43
N ASP A 172 -12.19 -0.43 -17.08
CA ASP A 172 -12.10 -1.56 -18.02
C ASP A 172 -13.49 -1.91 -18.59
N GLN A 173 -14.51 -1.94 -17.73
CA GLN A 173 -15.88 -2.20 -18.14
C GLN A 173 -16.49 -1.08 -18.99
N ALA A 174 -16.08 0.18 -18.78
CA ALA A 174 -16.47 1.30 -19.63
C ALA A 174 -15.76 1.27 -21.01
N LEU A 175 -14.51 0.78 -21.07
CA LEU A 175 -13.77 0.61 -22.32
C LEU A 175 -14.26 -0.59 -23.13
N LEU A 176 -14.68 -1.66 -22.46
CA LEU A 176 -15.24 -2.88 -23.05
C LEU A 176 -16.75 -2.78 -23.34
N ASP A 177 -17.37 -1.61 -23.15
CA ASP A 177 -18.79 -1.45 -23.41
C ASP A 177 -19.12 -1.76 -24.88
N ARG A 178 -20.26 -2.40 -25.11
CA ARG A 178 -20.64 -2.90 -26.44
C ARG A 178 -20.79 -1.76 -27.44
N SER A 179 -21.07 -0.54 -26.95
CA SER A 179 -21.18 0.67 -27.74
C SER A 179 -19.83 1.12 -28.32
N THR A 180 -18.75 1.12 -27.53
CA THR A 180 -17.39 1.54 -27.97
C THR A 180 -16.81 0.53 -28.96
N VAL A 181 -16.98 -0.77 -28.69
CA VAL A 181 -16.56 -1.85 -29.59
C VAL A 181 -17.33 -1.80 -30.92
N SER A 182 -18.63 -1.47 -30.88
CA SER A 182 -19.42 -1.28 -32.10
C SER A 182 -19.03 -0.01 -32.89
N ALA A 183 -18.55 1.03 -32.21
CA ALA A 183 -18.09 2.25 -32.85
C ALA A 183 -16.73 2.03 -33.53
N LEU A 184 -15.82 1.32 -32.86
CA LEU A 184 -14.52 0.91 -33.41
C LEU A 184 -14.68 0.00 -34.63
N SER A 185 -15.56 -1.01 -34.57
CA SER A 185 -15.83 -1.87 -35.73
C SER A 185 -16.46 -1.12 -36.89
N ARG A 186 -17.37 -0.17 -36.63
CA ARG A 186 -17.92 0.71 -37.67
C ARG A 186 -16.85 1.62 -38.30
N SER A 187 -15.95 2.18 -37.49
CA SER A 187 -14.83 2.99 -37.97
C SER A 187 -13.85 2.18 -38.82
N ALA A 188 -13.51 0.97 -38.38
CA ALA A 188 -12.65 0.07 -39.14
C ALA A 188 -13.27 -0.34 -40.48
N MET A 189 -14.59 -0.58 -40.51
CA MET A 189 -15.31 -0.87 -41.76
C MET A 189 -15.38 0.34 -42.70
N SER A 190 -15.53 1.56 -42.16
CA SER A 190 -15.46 2.77 -43.00
C SER A 190 -14.06 3.02 -43.56
N GLU A 191 -13.02 2.74 -42.78
CA GLU A 191 -11.63 2.88 -43.23
C GLU A 191 -11.26 1.83 -44.28
N ALA A 192 -11.67 0.57 -44.09
CA ALA A 192 -11.49 -0.48 -45.10
C ALA A 192 -12.18 -0.13 -46.44
N LYS A 193 -13.35 0.51 -46.37
CA LYS A 193 -14.09 0.97 -47.56
C LYS A 193 -13.45 2.20 -48.23
N GLU A 194 -12.79 3.06 -47.46
CA GLU A 194 -12.01 4.20 -47.97
C GLU A 194 -10.74 3.71 -48.70
N VAL A 195 -10.10 2.66 -48.18
CA VAL A 195 -8.90 2.03 -48.78
C VAL A 195 -9.23 1.29 -50.08
N ASP A 196 -10.42 0.71 -50.19
CA ASP A 196 -10.89 0.00 -51.39
C ASP A 196 -11.46 0.92 -52.49
N ARG A 197 -11.49 2.24 -52.27
CA ARG A 197 -11.90 3.21 -53.28
C ARG A 197 -10.72 3.45 -54.25
N PRO A 198 -10.84 3.15 -55.56
CA PRO A 198 -9.79 3.44 -56.52
C PRO A 198 -9.56 4.95 -56.57
N ARG A 199 -8.33 5.38 -56.28
CA ARG A 199 -7.90 6.78 -56.41
C ARG A 199 -7.96 7.16 -57.90
N PRO A 200 -8.50 8.33 -58.26
CA PRO A 200 -8.54 8.80 -59.65
C PRO A 200 -7.14 9.06 -60.21
#